data_AF-A0A1B6K144-F1
#
_entry.id   AF-A0A1B6K144-F1
#
_cell.length_a   1.000
_cell.length_b   1.000
_cell.length_c   1.000
_cell.angle_alpha   90.00
_cell.angle_beta   90.00
_cell.angle_gamma   90.00
#
_symmetry.space_group_name_H-M   'P 1'
#
loop_
_entity.id
_entity.type
_entity.pdbx_description
1 polymer ?
#
loop_
_entity_poly.entity_id
_entity_poly.type
_entity_poly.pdbx_seq_one_letter_code
_entity_poly.pdbx_strand_id
1 'polypeptide(L)'
;LEVEFYPIEDTVSNITGDLFSVYIAPFFNRKKTYISLGNIYKIKSGGMTAVEFKVVKMVAKQGGESAEVAHGVAVEDTNILADGRVTRADVEKEHALVGYDDIGGCRRQMSQIRELIELPLKKPELFKKIGIKPPRGILLHGPPGTGKTLIARAIAN
;
A
#
# COMPACT_ATOMS: atom_id res chain seq x y z
N LEU A 1 5.16 -17.61 8.65
CA LEU A 1 4.59 -16.52 7.82
C LEU A 1 4.76 -16.96 6.38
N GLU A 2 3.75 -16.72 5.55
CA GLU A 2 3.79 -17.00 4.11
C GLU A 2 3.61 -15.68 3.35
N VAL A 3 4.45 -15.44 2.33
CA VAL A 3 4.54 -14.16 1.63
C VAL A 3 4.60 -14.42 0.13
N GLU A 4 3.68 -13.83 -0.61
CA GLU A 4 3.76 -13.75 -2.07
C GLU A 4 4.57 -12.51 -2.46
N PHE A 5 5.73 -12.75 -3.07
CA PHE A 5 6.74 -11.73 -3.36
C PHE A 5 7.11 -11.77 -4.84
N TYR A 6 6.39 -11.00 -5.64
CA TYR A 6 6.46 -11.09 -7.10
C TYR A 6 7.30 -9.98 -7.71
N PRO A 7 8.15 -10.29 -8.72
CA PRO A 7 8.89 -9.28 -9.45
C PRO A 7 7.95 -8.43 -10.32
N ILE A 8 8.33 -7.16 -10.50
CA ILE A 8 7.73 -6.28 -11.50
C ILE A 8 8.31 -6.65 -12.87
N GLU A 9 7.44 -6.97 -13.82
CA GLU A 9 7.80 -7.57 -15.11
C GLU A 9 8.87 -6.81 -15.89
N ASP A 10 8.80 -5.49 -15.89
CA ASP A 10 9.73 -4.65 -16.65
C ASP A 10 11.16 -4.71 -16.09
N THR A 11 11.31 -4.92 -14.78
CA THR A 11 12.61 -5.02 -14.10
C THR A 11 13.32 -6.36 -14.26
N VAL A 12 12.60 -7.40 -14.73
CA VAL A 12 13.15 -8.75 -14.96
C VAL A 12 13.28 -9.13 -16.44
N SER A 13 12.83 -8.26 -17.34
CA SER A 13 12.81 -8.48 -18.79
C SER A 13 14.14 -8.93 -19.40
N ASN A 14 15.26 -8.45 -18.86
CA ASN A 14 16.62 -8.75 -19.36
C ASN A 14 17.42 -9.68 -18.43
N ILE A 15 16.76 -10.35 -17.48
CA ILE A 15 17.42 -11.22 -16.50
C ILE A 15 17.15 -12.67 -16.87
N THR A 16 18.24 -13.40 -17.12
CA THR A 16 18.23 -14.85 -17.32
C THR A 16 18.77 -15.53 -16.06
N GLY A 17 17.94 -16.36 -15.42
CA GLY A 17 18.33 -17.11 -14.22
C GLY A 17 17.20 -17.22 -13.19
N ASP A 18 17.49 -17.94 -12.11
CA ASP A 18 16.58 -18.08 -10.99
C ASP A 18 16.60 -16.79 -10.13
N LEU A 19 15.49 -16.07 -10.13
CA LEU A 19 15.33 -14.85 -9.34
C LEU A 19 15.37 -15.15 -7.84
N PHE A 20 14.97 -16.36 -7.44
CA PHE A 20 14.87 -16.72 -6.04
C PHE A 20 16.26 -16.78 -5.38
N SER A 21 17.17 -17.60 -5.92
CA SER A 21 18.53 -17.75 -5.40
C SER A 21 19.39 -16.48 -5.55
N VAL A 22 19.16 -15.68 -6.59
CA VAL A 22 20.01 -14.52 -6.90
C VAL A 22 19.58 -13.26 -6.13
N TYR A 23 18.27 -13.04 -5.93
CA TYR A 23 17.73 -11.81 -5.32
C TYR A 23 16.99 -12.08 -4.01
N ILE A 24 16.07 -13.05 -3.99
CA ILE A 24 15.13 -13.25 -2.88
C ILE A 24 15.81 -13.88 -1.67
N ALA A 25 16.46 -15.04 -1.83
CA ALA A 25 17.09 -15.76 -0.73
C ALA A 25 18.19 -14.92 -0.04
N PRO A 26 19.11 -14.23 -0.75
CA PRO A 26 20.10 -13.36 -0.10
C PRO A 26 19.48 -12.15 0.63
N PHE A 27 18.33 -11.67 0.18
CA PHE A 27 17.63 -10.55 0.79
C PHE A 27 16.97 -10.94 2.12
N PHE A 28 16.37 -12.12 2.19
CA PHE A 28 15.71 -12.61 3.41
C PHE A 28 16.65 -13.31 4.40
N ASN A 29 17.77 -13.89 3.95
CA ASN A 29 18.69 -14.64 4.84
C ASN A 29 19.67 -13.77 5.64
N ARG A 30 19.81 -12.48 5.34
CA ARG A 30 20.84 -11.64 5.99
C ARG A 30 20.45 -11.18 7.40
N LYS A 31 19.17 -10.90 7.67
CA LYS A 31 18.62 -10.42 8.95
C LYS A 31 17.10 -10.63 9.00
N LYS A 32 16.49 -10.45 10.18
CA LYS A 32 15.02 -10.26 10.31
C LYS A 32 14.58 -9.11 9.39
N THR A 33 13.76 -9.40 8.39
CA THR A 33 13.31 -8.43 7.41
C THR A 33 11.87 -8.03 7.69
N TYR A 34 11.64 -6.76 8.00
CA TYR A 34 10.30 -6.22 8.21
C TYR A 34 9.62 -6.01 6.85
N ILE A 35 8.44 -6.60 6.69
CA ILE A 35 7.68 -6.57 5.45
C ILE A 35 6.23 -6.11 5.69
N SER A 36 5.73 -5.35 4.72
CA SER A 36 4.35 -4.87 4.70
C SER A 36 3.70 -5.21 3.36
N LEU A 37 2.42 -5.57 3.42
CA LEU A 37 1.59 -5.77 2.24
C LEU A 37 1.60 -4.52 1.35
N GLY A 38 1.72 -4.70 0.04
CA GLY A 38 1.75 -3.63 -0.95
C GLY A 38 3.10 -2.94 -1.14
N ASN A 39 4.06 -3.10 -0.22
CA ASN A 39 5.37 -2.48 -0.36
C ASN A 39 6.16 -3.05 -1.55
N ILE A 40 6.92 -2.16 -2.18
CA ILE A 40 7.86 -2.49 -3.25
C ILE A 40 9.29 -2.42 -2.70
N TYR A 41 10.06 -3.47 -2.96
CA TYR A 41 11.43 -3.64 -2.53
C TYR A 41 12.34 -3.70 -3.74
N LYS A 42 13.31 -2.77 -3.80
CA LYS A 42 14.32 -2.73 -4.85
C LYS A 42 15.57 -3.45 -4.39
N ILE A 43 15.80 -4.65 -4.92
CA ILE A 43 16.89 -5.54 -4.51
C ILE A 43 17.98 -5.53 -5.59
N LYS A 44 19.23 -5.34 -5.17
CA LYS A 44 20.41 -5.40 -6.04
C LYS A 44 21.18 -6.68 -5.76
N SER A 45 21.62 -7.37 -6.82
CA SER A 45 22.52 -8.52 -6.70
C SER A 45 23.82 -8.25 -7.45
N GLY A 46 24.96 -8.44 -6.77
CA GLY A 46 26.29 -8.72 -7.33
C GLY A 46 26.94 -7.79 -8.35
N GLY A 47 26.31 -6.72 -8.86
CA GLY A 47 26.97 -5.90 -9.88
C GLY A 47 26.24 -4.64 -10.34
N MET A 48 25.11 -4.74 -11.05
CA MET A 48 24.53 -3.55 -11.71
C MET A 48 22.99 -3.55 -11.81
N THR A 49 22.34 -4.71 -11.82
CA THR A 49 20.90 -4.79 -12.08
C THR A 49 20.11 -4.81 -10.78
N ALA A 50 19.10 -3.94 -10.69
CA ALA A 50 18.15 -3.90 -9.59
C ALA A 50 16.82 -4.47 -10.07
N VAL A 51 16.25 -5.36 -9.28
CA VAL A 51 14.90 -5.91 -9.52
C VAL A 51 13.97 -5.35 -8.46
N GLU A 52 12.78 -4.96 -8.89
CA GLU A 52 11.73 -4.49 -8.00
C GLU A 52 10.77 -5.64 -7.75
N PHE A 53 10.51 -5.91 -6.47
CA PHE A 53 9.60 -6.95 -6.02
C PHE A 53 8.50 -6.34 -5.17
N LYS A 54 7.26 -6.76 -5.39
CA LYS A 54 6.11 -6.31 -4.62
C LYS A 54 5.62 -7.41 -3.69
N VAL A 55 5.28 -7.03 -2.47
CA VAL A 55 4.55 -7.89 -1.55
C VAL A 55 3.08 -7.90 -1.94
N VAL A 56 2.64 -8.97 -2.60
CA VAL A 56 1.27 -9.09 -3.14
C VAL A 56 0.33 -9.65 -2.10
N LYS A 57 0.81 -10.57 -1.25
CA LYS A 57 0.02 -11.20 -0.21
C LYS A 57 0.88 -11.58 0.99
N MET A 58 0.30 -11.51 2.17
CA MET A 58 0.91 -12.00 3.40
C MET A 58 -0.12 -12.75 4.25
N VAL A 59 0.23 -13.98 4.62
CA VAL A 59 -0.62 -14.86 5.42
C VAL A 59 0.16 -15.36 6.64
N ALA A 60 -0.34 -15.06 7.83
CA ALA A 60 0.17 -15.62 9.07
C ALA A 60 -0.61 -16.90 9.40
N LYS A 61 0.11 -18.00 9.65
CA LYS A 61 -0.47 -19.24 10.17
C LYS A 61 -0.26 -19.25 11.68
N GLN A 62 -1.32 -19.05 12.46
CA GLN A 62 -1.31 -19.21 13.92
C GLN A 62 -2.36 -20.24 14.30
N GLY A 63 -1.95 -21.32 14.98
CA GLY A 63 -2.90 -22.32 15.52
C GLY A 63 -3.72 -23.09 14.48
N GLY A 64 -3.25 -23.23 13.24
CA GLY A 64 -3.98 -23.92 12.16
C GLY A 64 -4.91 -23.01 11.35
N GLU A 65 -5.16 -21.79 11.80
CA GLU A 65 -5.94 -20.78 11.09
C GLU A 65 -5.00 -19.88 10.27
N SER A 66 -5.39 -19.62 9.02
CA SER A 66 -4.64 -18.75 8.11
C SER A 66 -5.32 -17.38 8.06
N ALA A 67 -4.64 -16.35 8.56
CA ALA A 67 -5.13 -14.99 8.56
C ALA A 67 -4.29 -14.10 7.64
N GLU A 68 -4.94 -13.29 6.82
CA GLU A 68 -4.26 -12.25 6.04
C GLU A 68 -3.78 -11.14 6.98
N VAL A 69 -2.52 -10.75 6.82
CA VAL A 69 -1.87 -9.75 7.69
C VAL A 69 -1.27 -8.63 6.85
N ALA A 70 -1.39 -7.39 7.30
CA ALA A 70 -0.80 -6.25 6.61
C ALA A 70 0.70 -6.08 6.88
N HIS A 71 1.18 -6.59 8.02
CA HIS A 71 2.56 -6.41 8.48
C HIS A 71 3.11 -7.71 9.07
N GLY A 72 4.42 -7.91 8.93
CA GLY A 72 5.09 -9.08 9.46
C GLY A 72 6.61 -8.96 9.43
N VAL A 73 7.26 -9.97 10.04
CA VAL A 73 8.71 -10.11 10.01
C VAL A 73 9.02 -11.42 9.29
N ALA A 74 9.73 -11.32 8.18
CA ALA A 74 10.32 -12.47 7.52
C ALA A 74 11.60 -12.89 8.28
N VAL A 75 11.59 -14.14 8.72
CA VAL A 75 12.68 -14.90 9.36
C VAL A 75 13.05 -16.11 8.50
N GLU A 76 14.10 -16.86 8.84
CA GLU A 76 14.62 -17.99 8.05
C GLU A 76 13.55 -19.02 7.65
N ASP A 77 12.59 -19.33 8.52
CA ASP A 77 11.49 -20.28 8.24
C ASP A 77 10.27 -19.66 7.53
N THR A 78 10.43 -18.47 6.93
CA THR A 78 9.33 -17.82 6.21
C THR A 78 9.18 -18.42 4.82
N ASN A 79 7.98 -18.87 4.49
CA ASN A 79 7.68 -19.39 3.16
C ASN A 79 7.51 -18.20 2.20
N ILE A 80 8.46 -18.00 1.27
CA ILE A 80 8.40 -16.95 0.25
C ILE A 80 8.02 -17.58 -1.09
N LEU A 81 6.84 -17.23 -1.60
CA LEU A 81 6.32 -17.67 -2.89
C LEU A 81 6.63 -16.61 -3.95
N ALA A 82 7.30 -17.00 -5.03
CA ALA A 82 7.81 -16.10 -6.06
C ALA A 82 7.40 -16.50 -7.49
N ASP A 83 6.38 -17.35 -7.64
CA ASP A 83 5.99 -17.95 -8.92
C ASP A 83 5.19 -16.99 -9.83
N GLY A 84 4.68 -15.90 -9.27
CA GLY A 84 3.90 -14.89 -9.99
C GLY A 84 4.75 -13.74 -10.55
N ARG A 85 4.10 -12.83 -11.27
CA ARG A 85 4.65 -11.53 -11.72
C ARG A 85 3.58 -10.46 -11.60
N VAL A 86 4.00 -9.20 -11.48
CA VAL A 86 3.10 -8.03 -11.46
C VAL A 86 3.50 -7.04 -12.55
N THR A 87 2.52 -6.48 -13.25
CA THR A 87 2.79 -5.46 -14.27
C THR A 87 3.03 -4.10 -13.60
N ARG A 88 3.84 -3.23 -14.22
CA ARG A 88 4.02 -1.86 -13.71
C ARG A 88 2.70 -1.08 -13.70
N ALA A 89 1.81 -1.32 -14.66
CA ALA A 89 0.50 -0.69 -14.72
C ALA A 89 -0.38 -1.05 -13.50
N ASP A 90 -0.37 -2.30 -13.04
CA ASP A 90 -1.13 -2.72 -11.86
C ASP A 90 -0.59 -2.08 -10.58
N VAL A 91 0.74 -2.01 -10.47
CA VAL A 91 1.42 -1.35 -9.34
C VAL A 91 1.10 0.15 -9.33
N GLU A 92 1.20 0.82 -10.46
CA GLU A 92 0.88 2.24 -10.59
C GLU A 92 -0.60 2.51 -10.35
N LYS A 93 -1.52 1.61 -10.73
CA LYS A 93 -2.95 1.78 -10.45
C LYS A 93 -3.26 1.76 -8.95
N GLU A 94 -2.56 0.94 -8.18
CA GLU A 94 -2.67 0.93 -6.71
C GLU A 94 -2.03 2.17 -6.06
N HIS A 95 -0.98 2.74 -6.66
CA HIS A 95 -0.34 3.98 -6.18
C HIS A 95 -0.96 5.26 -6.75
N ALA A 96 -1.74 5.19 -7.84
CA ALA A 96 -2.48 6.30 -8.45
C ALA A 96 -3.77 6.64 -7.69
N LEU A 97 -3.96 6.03 -6.52
CA LEU A 97 -4.85 6.48 -5.49
C LEU A 97 -4.37 7.85 -5.01
N VAL A 98 -4.85 8.91 -5.69
CA VAL A 98 -4.54 10.32 -5.42
C VAL A 98 -4.50 10.54 -3.92
N GLY A 99 -3.32 10.83 -3.38
CA GLY A 99 -3.15 11.14 -1.98
C GLY A 99 -3.58 12.58 -1.69
N TYR A 100 -3.74 12.91 -0.41
CA TYR A 100 -3.99 14.28 0.03
C TYR A 100 -2.88 15.26 -0.41
N ASP A 101 -1.66 14.76 -0.60
CA ASP A 101 -0.48 15.54 -1.00
C ASP A 101 -0.43 15.86 -2.50
N ASP A 102 -1.20 15.15 -3.33
CA ASP A 102 -1.25 15.36 -4.78
C ASP A 102 -2.17 16.54 -5.18
N ILE A 103 -2.91 17.10 -4.21
CA ILE A 103 -3.85 18.21 -4.46
C ILE A 103 -3.21 19.55 -4.04
N GLY A 104 -2.54 20.20 -5.00
CA GLY A 104 -2.01 21.55 -4.85
C GLY A 104 -3.11 22.60 -4.63
N GLY A 105 -2.90 23.53 -3.69
CA GLY A 105 -3.78 24.70 -3.51
C GLY A 105 -5.09 24.47 -2.75
N CYS A 106 -5.43 23.24 -2.36
CA CYS A 106 -6.68 22.93 -1.64
C CYS A 106 -6.47 22.38 -0.21
N ARG A 107 -5.29 22.55 0.39
CA ARG A 107 -4.95 22.00 1.73
C ARG A 107 -5.96 22.37 2.82
N ARG A 108 -6.43 23.62 2.82
CA ARG A 108 -7.39 24.11 3.83
C ARG A 108 -8.75 23.40 3.69
N GLN A 109 -9.24 23.29 2.46
CA GLN A 109 -10.50 22.62 2.14
C GLN A 109 -10.42 21.13 2.45
N MET A 110 -9.30 20.47 2.11
CA MET A 110 -9.07 19.06 2.43
C MET A 110 -9.08 18.82 3.95
N SER A 111 -8.41 19.67 4.73
CA SER A 111 -8.41 19.54 6.19
C SER A 111 -9.81 19.68 6.79
N GLN A 112 -10.62 20.61 6.28
CA GLN A 112 -12.00 20.79 6.74
C GLN A 112 -12.87 19.58 6.41
N ILE A 113 -12.76 19.05 5.19
CA ILE A 113 -13.51 17.86 4.78
C ILE A 113 -13.09 16.65 5.63
N ARG A 114 -11.79 16.48 5.85
CA ARG A 114 -11.22 15.42 6.68
C ARG A 114 -11.74 15.50 8.11
N GLU A 115 -11.76 16.68 8.72
CA GLU A 115 -12.27 16.85 10.08
C GLU A 115 -13.77 16.49 10.15
N LEU A 116 -14.56 16.95 9.19
CA LEU A 116 -16.00 16.68 9.13
C LEU A 116 -16.33 15.20 8.89
N ILE A 117 -15.45 14.44 8.24
CA ILE A 117 -15.63 13.00 7.96
C ILE A 117 -14.98 12.14 9.06
N GLU A 118 -13.71 12.37 9.38
CA GLU A 118 -12.96 11.54 10.32
C GLU A 118 -13.40 11.73 11.77
N LEU A 119 -13.74 12.95 12.20
CA LEU A 119 -14.05 13.22 13.60
C LEU A 119 -15.33 12.48 14.05
N PRO A 120 -16.44 12.48 13.27
CA PRO A 120 -17.61 11.66 13.59
C PRO A 120 -17.34 10.16 13.57
N LEU A 121 -16.51 9.67 12.63
CA LEU A 121 -16.22 8.25 12.49
C LEU A 121 -15.29 7.73 13.59
N LYS A 122 -14.26 8.49 13.96
CA LYS A 122 -13.27 8.11 14.98
C LYS A 122 -13.77 8.32 16.41
N LYS A 123 -14.60 9.35 16.65
CA LYS A 123 -15.05 9.73 18.01
C LYS A 123 -16.56 9.99 18.07
N PRO A 124 -17.40 8.98 17.79
CA PRO A 124 -18.87 9.14 17.82
C PRO A 124 -19.40 9.51 19.22
N GLU A 125 -18.68 9.14 20.28
CA GLU A 125 -19.04 9.47 21.66
C GLU A 125 -19.03 10.97 21.95
N LEU A 126 -18.13 11.73 21.32
CA LEU A 126 -18.04 13.18 21.51
C LEU A 126 -19.31 13.86 20.99
N PHE A 127 -19.80 13.43 19.83
CA PHE A 127 -21.03 13.93 19.22
C PHE A 127 -22.27 13.58 20.03
N LYS A 128 -22.30 12.36 20.62
CA LYS A 128 -23.39 11.94 21.52
C LYS A 128 -23.42 12.77 22.81
N LYS A 129 -22.27 13.06 23.41
CA LYS A 129 -22.17 13.87 24.65
C LYS A 129 -22.58 15.32 24.45
N ILE A 130 -22.22 15.91 23.30
CA ILE A 130 -22.52 17.31 22.98
C ILE A 130 -23.94 17.45 22.39
N GLY A 131 -24.59 16.34 21.99
CA GLY A 131 -25.95 16.34 21.43
C GLY A 131 -26.04 16.86 19.99
N ILE A 132 -24.90 17.01 19.31
CA ILE A 132 -24.84 17.51 17.94
C ILE A 132 -24.88 16.33 16.97
N LYS A 133 -25.80 16.38 15.99
CA LYS A 133 -25.86 15.39 14.91
C LYS A 133 -24.74 15.66 13.91
N PRO A 134 -23.94 14.66 13.52
CA PRO A 134 -22.89 14.85 12.52
C PRO A 134 -23.50 15.21 11.16
N PRO A 135 -22.81 16.00 10.33
CA PRO A 135 -23.25 16.32 8.98
C PRO A 135 -23.33 15.05 8.13
N ARG A 136 -24.41 14.88 7.36
CA ARG A 136 -24.67 13.67 6.57
C ARG A 136 -24.10 13.71 5.15
N GLY A 137 -23.63 14.86 4.69
CA GLY A 137 -23.13 15.03 3.34
C GLY A 137 -22.37 16.34 3.18
N ILE A 138 -21.42 16.35 2.26
CA ILE A 138 -20.58 17.50 1.94
C ILE A 138 -20.78 17.81 0.46
N LEU A 139 -21.04 19.08 0.14
CA LEU A 139 -21.19 19.55 -1.24
C LEU A 139 -19.92 20.28 -1.67
N LEU A 140 -19.25 19.78 -2.71
CA LEU A 140 -18.09 20.44 -3.31
C LEU A 140 -18.56 21.29 -4.51
N HIS A 141 -18.41 22.62 -4.45
CA HIS A 141 -18.83 23.53 -5.52
C HIS A 141 -17.68 24.43 -6.01
N GLY A 142 -17.81 24.99 -7.23
CA GLY A 142 -16.87 25.95 -7.80
C GLY A 142 -16.75 25.84 -9.33
N PRO A 143 -15.91 26.67 -9.98
CA PRO A 143 -15.69 26.62 -11.43
C PRO A 143 -15.08 25.29 -11.91
N PRO A 144 -15.18 24.94 -13.20
CA PRO A 144 -14.55 23.73 -13.75
C PRO A 144 -13.01 23.81 -13.60
N GLY A 145 -12.36 22.66 -13.42
CA GLY A 145 -10.90 22.57 -13.29
C GLY A 145 -10.32 22.79 -11.89
N THR A 146 -11.12 23.10 -10.87
CA THR A 146 -10.62 23.33 -9.48
C THR A 146 -10.41 22.05 -8.66
N GLY A 147 -10.25 20.88 -9.29
CA GLY A 147 -9.92 19.64 -8.58
C GLY A 147 -11.02 18.98 -7.74
N LYS A 148 -12.31 19.34 -7.88
CA LYS A 148 -13.41 18.72 -7.11
C LYS A 148 -13.47 17.19 -7.23
N THR A 149 -13.29 16.68 -8.44
CA THR A 149 -13.25 15.23 -8.70
C THR A 149 -12.00 14.57 -8.12
N LEU A 150 -10.87 15.29 -8.11
CA LEU A 150 -9.62 14.80 -7.50
C LEU A 150 -9.75 14.72 -5.98
N ILE A 151 -10.37 15.73 -5.35
CA ILE A 151 -10.69 15.74 -3.91
C ILE A 151 -11.55 14.54 -3.54
N ALA A 152 -12.61 14.27 -4.31
CA ALA A 152 -13.48 13.12 -4.05
C ALA A 152 -12.74 11.77 -4.16
N ARG A 153 -11.84 11.63 -5.14
CA ARG A 153 -10.99 10.43 -5.28
C ARG A 153 -10.01 10.28 -4.12
N ALA A 154 -9.42 11.37 -3.65
CA ALA A 154 -8.47 11.34 -2.54
C ALA A 154 -9.11 11.00 -1.18
N ILE A 155 -10.38 11.33 -0.98
CA ILE A 155 -11.13 10.98 0.24
C ILE A 155 -11.62 9.53 0.22
N ALA A 156 -11.80 8.95 -0.97
CA ALA A 156 -12.28 7.57 -1.11
C ALA A 156 -11.22 6.51 -0.76
N ASN A 157 -9.95 6.92 -0.65
CA ASN A 157 -8.80 6.09 -0.31
C ASN A 157 -8.38 6.31 1.14
#